data_AF-P72960-F1
#
_entry.id   AF-P72960-F1
#
_cell.length_a   1.000
_cell.length_b   1.000
_cell.length_c   1.000
_cell.angle_alpha   90.00
_cell.angle_beta   90.00
_cell.angle_gamma   90.00
#
_symmetry.space_group_name_H-M   'P 1'
#
loop_
_entity.id
_entity.type
_entity.pdbx_description
1 polymer ?
#
loop_
_entity_poly.entity_id
_entity_poly.type
_entity_poly.pdbx_seq_one_letter_code
_entity_poly.pdbx_strand_id
1 'polypeptide(L)' 'MSQTNYYQNLLNFLRQDLSLPAESLAIAERTACNAIDNSNNLPIILWQYGLISLEELDRIFDWLEKF' A
#
# COMPACT_ATOMS: atom_id res chain seq x y z
N MET A 1 12.42 10.35 13.08
CA MET A 1 12.85 9.12 12.37
C MET A 1 11.77 8.04 12.51
N SER A 2 10.51 8.33 12.15
CA SER A 2 9.38 7.44 12.53
C SER A 2 8.41 7.08 11.40
N GLN A 3 8.52 7.68 10.20
CA GLN A 3 7.61 7.39 9.08
C GLN A 3 8.02 6.17 8.22
N THR A 4 9.29 5.77 8.24
CA THR A 4 9.80 4.67 7.38
C THR A 4 9.26 3.29 7.77
N ASN A 5 8.95 3.08 9.06
CA ASN A 5 8.49 1.77 9.56
C ASN A 5 7.06 1.41 9.11
N TYR A 6 6.18 2.41 9.04
CA TYR A 6 4.79 2.21 8.59
C TYR A 6 4.75 1.72 7.14
N TYR A 7 5.54 2.37 6.28
CA TYR A 7 5.58 2.04 4.87
C TYR A 7 6.09 0.61 4.61
N GLN A 8 7.17 0.21 5.30
CA GLN A 8 7.70 -1.15 5.15
C GLN A 8 6.72 -2.21 5.64
N ASN A 9 5.97 -1.94 6.72
CA ASN A 9 4.94 -2.84 7.20
C ASN A 9 3.78 -2.97 6.21
N LEU A 10 3.32 -1.86 5.64
CA LEU A 10 2.28 -1.86 4.61
C LEU A 10 2.74 -2.65 3.37
N LEU A 11 3.95 -2.39 2.86
CA LEU A 11 4.52 -3.13 1.74
C LEU A 11 4.58 -4.63 2.00
N ASN A 12 4.97 -5.02 3.22
CA ASN A 12 5.06 -6.41 3.60
C ASN A 12 3.68 -7.06 3.72
N PHE A 13 2.68 -6.34 4.22
CA PHE A 13 1.28 -6.76 4.22
C PHE A 13 0.76 -6.95 2.79
N LEU A 14 0.99 -6.00 1.87
CA LEU A 14 0.56 -6.17 0.48
C LEU A 14 1.24 -7.37 -0.21
N ARG A 15 2.51 -7.64 0.12
CA ARG A 15 3.24 -8.79 -0.41
C ARG A 15 2.80 -10.12 0.18
N GLN A 16 2.54 -10.19 1.49
CA GLN A 16 2.23 -11.45 2.19
C GLN A 16 0.74 -11.77 2.24
N ASP A 17 -0.11 -10.77 2.53
CA ASP A 17 -1.54 -10.95 2.79
C ASP A 17 -2.36 -10.82 1.51
N LEU A 18 -1.99 -9.87 0.65
CA LEU A 18 -2.62 -9.66 -0.66
C LEU A 18 -1.98 -10.49 -1.79
N SER A 19 -0.79 -11.04 -1.55
CA SER A 19 -0.03 -11.81 -2.55
C SER A 19 0.19 -11.06 -3.87
N LEU A 20 0.40 -9.73 -3.79
CA LEU A 20 0.56 -8.88 -4.97
C LEU A 20 1.74 -9.32 -5.85
N PRO A 21 1.58 -9.36 -7.18
CA PRO A 21 2.70 -9.59 -8.08
C PRO A 21 3.75 -8.48 -7.95
N ALA A 22 5.01 -8.84 -8.21
CA ALA A 22 6.16 -7.93 -8.06
C ALA A 22 6.01 -6.64 -8.90
N GLU A 23 5.27 -6.70 -10.00
CA GLU A 23 4.94 -5.54 -10.85
C GLU A 23 4.07 -4.51 -10.11
N SER A 24 3.05 -4.95 -9.38
CA SER A 24 2.21 -4.08 -8.57
C SER A 24 2.99 -3.50 -7.38
N LEU A 25 3.89 -4.28 -6.79
CA LEU A 25 4.79 -3.82 -5.73
C LEU A 25 5.78 -2.76 -6.23
N ALA A 26 6.33 -2.91 -7.44
CA ALA A 26 7.23 -1.92 -8.03
C ALA A 26 6.55 -0.57 -8.29
N ILE A 27 5.26 -0.59 -8.66
CA ILE A 27 4.46 0.63 -8.81
C ILE A 27 4.14 1.23 -7.43
N ALA A 28 3.79 0.40 -6.45
CA ALA A 28 3.60 0.82 -5.06
C ALA A 28 4.87 1.51 -4.52
N GLU A 29 6.06 0.93 -4.77
CA GLU A 29 7.35 1.48 -4.36
C GLU A 29 7.67 2.84 -4.99
N ARG A 30 7.44 2.98 -6.30
CA ARG A 30 7.66 4.26 -6.99
C ARG A 30 6.70 5.34 -6.51
N THR A 31 5.44 4.97 -6.30
CA THR A 31 4.40 5.89 -5.84
C THR A 31 4.64 6.31 -4.40
N ALA A 32 4.99 5.37 -3.52
CA ALA A 32 5.24 5.64 -2.11
C ALA A 32 6.48 6.51 -1.86
N CYS A 33 7.55 6.31 -2.64
CA CYS A 33 8.73 7.17 -2.59
C CYS A 33 8.42 8.63 -2.95
N ASN A 34 7.41 8.86 -3.80
CA ASN A 34 6.89 10.20 -4.11
C ASN A 34 5.82 10.68 -3.12
N ALA A 35 5.11 9.78 -2.47
CA ALA A 35 3.98 10.05 -1.58
C ALA A 35 4.36 10.02 -0.09
N ILE A 36 5.64 10.25 0.25
CA ILE A 36 6.14 10.28 1.65
C ILE A 36 5.34 11.27 2.53
N ASP A 37 4.67 12.26 1.93
CA ASP A 37 3.77 13.21 2.62
C ASP A 37 2.28 12.78 2.63
N ASN A 38 1.87 11.86 1.75
CA ASN A 38 0.46 11.45 1.53
C ASN A 38 0.27 9.93 1.61
N SER A 39 0.76 9.33 2.69
CA SER A 39 0.64 7.88 2.94
C SER A 39 -0.82 7.38 2.91
N ASN A 40 -1.80 8.23 3.25
CA ASN A 40 -3.23 7.90 3.19
C ASN A 40 -3.77 7.66 1.77
N ASN A 41 -3.11 8.15 0.72
CA ASN A 41 -3.63 8.04 -0.65
C ASN A 41 -3.09 6.82 -1.41
N LEU A 42 -2.09 6.14 -0.87
CA LEU A 42 -1.46 4.98 -1.50
C LEU A 42 -2.46 3.85 -1.84
N PRO A 43 -3.32 3.38 -0.91
CA PRO A 43 -4.36 2.38 -1.22
C PRO A 43 -5.32 2.83 -2.33
N ILE A 44 -5.80 4.08 -2.26
CA ILE A 44 -6.72 4.65 -3.27
C ILE A 44 -6.06 4.65 -4.66
N ILE A 45 -4.78 5.03 -4.74
CA ILE A 45 -4.03 5.07 -5.99
C ILE A 45 -3.84 3.65 -6.56
N LEU A 46 -3.48 2.67 -5.73
CA LEU A 46 -3.37 1.26 -6.16
C LEU A 46 -4.67 0.76 -6.80
N TRP A 47 -5.81 1.08 -6.19
CA TRP A 47 -7.12 0.73 -6.74
C TRP A 47 -7.43 1.49 -8.04
N GLN A 48 -7.08 2.78 -8.11
CA GLN A 48 -7.26 3.59 -9.32
C GLN A 48 -6.44 3.08 -10.51
N TYR A 49 -5.28 2.48 -10.25
CA TYR A 49 -4.47 1.80 -11.28
C TYR A 49 -4.97 0.37 -11.60
N GLY A 50 -5.98 -0.13 -10.89
CA GLY A 50 -6.48 -1.50 -11.05
C GLY A 50 -5.49 -2.57 -10.56
N LEU A 51 -4.55 -2.19 -9.68
CA LEU A 51 -3.54 -3.10 -9.13
C LEU A 51 -4.09 -3.95 -7.97
N ILE A 52 -5.18 -3.50 -7.38
CA ILE A 52 -5.90 -4.15 -6.28
C ILE A 52 -7.41 -4.04 -6.50
N SER A 53 -8.14 -5.03 -6.01
CA SER A 53 -9.60 -5.06 -6.00
C SER A 53 -10.17 -4.23 -4.87
N LEU A 54 -11.48 -3.94 -4.90
CA LEU A 54 -12.15 -3.19 -3.83
C LEU A 54 -12.09 -3.93 -2.48
N GLU A 55 -12.11 -5.27 -2.48
CA GLU A 55 -11.92 -6.10 -1.27
C GLU A 55 -10.50 -5.97 -0.69
N GLU A 56 -9.50 -5.90 -1.55
CA GLU A 56 -8.10 -5.74 -1.17
C GLU A 56 -7.84 -4.32 -0.63
N LEU A 57 -8.46 -3.32 -1.26
CA LEU A 57 -8.49 -1.94 -0.80
C LEU A 57 -9.07 -1.85 0.62
N ASP A 58 -10.22 -2.49 0.85
CA ASP A 58 -10.90 -2.50 2.15
C ASP A 58 -10.03 -3.13 3.24
N ARG A 59 -9.37 -4.26 2.97
CA ARG A 59 -8.41 -4.87 3.91
C ARG A 59 -7.22 -3.97 4.22
N ILE A 60 -6.69 -3.26 3.22
CA ILE A 60 -5.59 -2.32 3.46
C ILE A 60 -6.08 -1.19 4.37
N PHE A 61 -7.28 -0.64 4.13
CA PHE A 61 -7.86 0.40 4.98
C PHE A 61 -8.14 -0.09 6.42
N ASP A 62 -8.72 -1.27 6.59
CA ASP A 62 -8.93 -1.88 7.92
C ASP A 62 -7.61 -2.10 8.68
N TRP A 63 -6.55 -2.53 7.96
CA TRP A 63 -5.21 -2.65 8.55
C TRP A 63 -4.63 -1.29 8.93
N LEU A 64 -4.86 -0.26 8.11
CA LEU A 64 -4.42 1.11 8.36
C LEU A 64 -5.12 1.78 9.54
N GLU A 65 -6.41 1.53 9.74
CA GLU A 65 -7.14 2.04 10.92
C GLU A 65 -6.71 1.36 12.22
N LYS A 66 -6.14 0.15 12.15
CA LYS A 66 -5.66 -0.62 13.30
C LYS A 66 -4.24 -0.29 13.73
N PHE A 67 -3.48 0.43 12.91
CA PHE A 67 -2.08 0.79 13.17
C PHE A 67 -1.94 2.23 13.66
#